data_AF-A0A2V6GKF7-F1
#
_entry.id   AF-A0A2V6GKF7-F1
#
_cell.length_a   1.000
_cell.length_b   1.000
_cell.length_c   1.000
_cell.angle_alpha   90.00
_cell.angle_beta   90.00
_cell.angle_gamma   90.00
#
_symmetry.space_group_name_H-M   'P 1'
#
loop_
_entity.id
_entity.type
_entity.pdbx_description
1 polymer ?
#
loop_
_entity_poly.entity_id
_entity_poly.type
_entity_poly.pdbx_seq_one_letter_code
_entity_poly.pdbx_strand_id
1 'polypeptide(L)' 'MRAVMEEMERYCAEHPRSPAALRRPQLSVRGRTFIALLGVTIEDGIAGFGDNVGAALRAFDAQYQRVLRPSLDCP' A
#
# COMPACT_ATOMS: atom_id res chain seq x y z
N MET A 1 -8.87 -13.23 -7.96
CA MET A 1 -8.97 -11.75 -8.02
C MET A 1 -10.05 -11.19 -7.09
N ARG A 2 -11.29 -11.72 -7.07
CA ARG A 2 -12.40 -11.16 -6.24
C ARG A 2 -12.06 -11.06 -4.74
N ALA A 3 -11.57 -12.14 -4.15
CA ALA A 3 -11.18 -12.17 -2.72
C ALA A 3 -10.12 -11.12 -2.33
N VAL A 4 -9.24 -10.72 -3.26
CA VAL A 4 -8.23 -9.68 -3.02
C VAL A 4 -8.86 -8.29 -3.00
N MET A 5 -9.79 -8.05 -3.92
CA MET A 5 -10.53 -6.79 -3.98
C MET A 5 -11.46 -6.63 -2.77
N GLU A 6 -12.15 -7.71 -2.37
CA GLU A 6 -13.03 -7.72 -1.20
C GLU A 6 -12.26 -7.41 0.10
N GLU A 7 -11.05 -7.96 0.26
CA GLU A 7 -10.19 -7.67 1.42
C GLU A 7 -9.65 -6.24 1.38
N MET A 8 -9.33 -5.72 0.18
CA MET A 8 -8.96 -4.32 0.02
C MET A 8 -10.12 -3.40 0.40
N GLU A 9 -11.34 -3.70 -0.05
CA GLU A 9 -12.54 -2.92 0.29
C GLU A 9 -12.81 -2.94 1.79
N ARG A 10 -12.68 -4.11 2.44
CA ARG A 10 -12.79 -4.23 3.90
C ARG A 10 -11.74 -3.37 4.60
N TYR A 11 -10.47 -3.47 4.21
CA TYR A 11 -9.40 -2.67 4.79
C TYR A 11 -9.64 -1.17 4.61
N CYS A 12 -10.10 -0.74 3.43
CA CYS A 12 -10.45 0.66 3.16
C CYS A 12 -11.63 1.14 4.00
N ALA A 13 -12.63 0.28 4.23
CA ALA A 13 -13.79 0.59 5.06
C ALA A 13 -13.42 0.71 6.55
N GLU A 14 -12.53 -0.15 7.03
CA GLU A 14 -11.99 -0.09 8.40
C GLU A 14 -11.06 1.12 8.59
N HIS A 15 -10.30 1.49 7.55
CA HIS A 15 -9.30 2.56 7.60
C HIS A 15 -9.55 3.62 6.52
N PRO A 16 -10.65 4.39 6.57
CA PRO A 16 -11.04 5.31 5.49
C PRO A 16 -10.07 6.49 5.29
N ARG A 17 -9.21 6.77 6.28
CA ARG A 17 -8.18 7.81 6.22
C ARG A 17 -6.78 7.27 5.90
N SER A 18 -6.65 5.97 5.66
CA SER A 18 -5.36 5.37 5.26
C SER A 18 -4.96 5.81 3.84
N PRO A 19 -3.66 5.93 3.55
CA PRO A 19 -3.17 6.11 2.18
C PRO A 19 -3.74 5.09 1.20
N ALA A 20 -3.86 3.83 1.60
CA ALA A 20 -4.47 2.75 0.82
C ALA A 20 -5.92 3.06 0.42
N ALA A 21 -6.75 3.57 1.34
CA ALA A 21 -8.12 3.95 1.05
C ALA A 21 -8.22 5.18 0.12
N LEU A 22 -7.31 6.14 0.29
CA LEU A 22 -7.30 7.41 -0.45
C LEU A 22 -6.71 7.27 -1.85
N ARG A 23 -5.64 6.51 -1.99
CA ARG A 23 -4.87 6.37 -3.24
C ARG A 23 -5.17 5.10 -4.01
N ARG A 24 -5.81 4.11 -3.36
CA ARG A 24 -6.16 2.81 -3.94
C ARG A 24 -5.02 2.21 -4.77
N PRO A 25 -3.90 1.80 -4.13
CA PRO A 25 -2.75 1.24 -4.84
C PRO A 25 -3.15 0.00 -5.65
N GLN A 26 -2.43 -0.25 -6.74
CA GLN A 26 -2.60 -1.46 -7.54
C GLN A 26 -2.14 -2.67 -6.74
N LEU A 27 -3.06 -3.60 -6.50
CA LEU A 27 -2.77 -4.87 -5.83
C LEU A 27 -2.40 -5.94 -6.86
N SER A 28 -1.21 -6.50 -6.69
CA SER A 28 -0.69 -7.62 -7.49
C SER A 28 -0.21 -8.74 -6.58
N VAL A 29 -0.26 -9.98 -7.08
CA VAL A 29 0.29 -11.14 -6.37
C VAL A 29 1.47 -11.70 -7.16
N ARG A 30 2.61 -11.86 -6.49
CA ARG A 30 3.83 -12.47 -7.02
C ARG A 30 4.16 -13.70 -6.17
N GLY A 31 3.82 -14.88 -6.68
CA GLY A 31 3.96 -16.13 -5.93
C GLY A 31 3.06 -16.14 -4.70
N ARG A 32 3.66 -16.02 -3.50
CA ARG A 32 2.95 -15.94 -2.21
C ARG A 32 2.90 -14.53 -1.61
N THR A 33 3.53 -13.55 -2.27
CA THR A 33 3.62 -12.19 -1.77
C THR A 33 2.61 -11.30 -2.47
N PHE A 34 1.86 -10.54 -1.68
CA PHE A 34 0.97 -9.48 -2.12
C PHE A 34 1.73 -8.17 -2.16
N ILE A 35 1.52 -7.43 -3.24
CA ILE A 35 2.22 -6.18 -3.55
C ILE A 35 1.16 -5.11 -3.76
N ALA A 36 1.20 -4.04 -2.98
CA ALA A 36 0.39 -2.86 -3.13
C ALA A 36 1.26 -1.71 -3.66
N LEU A 37 1.11 -1.38 -4.95
CA LEU A 37 1.96 -0.41 -5.64
C LEU A 37 1.17 0.86 -6.00
N LEU A 38 1.71 2.02 -5.62
CA LEU A 38 1.30 3.32 -6.14
C LEU A 38 2.48 3.97 -6.88
N GLY A 39 2.40 4.03 -8.20
CA GLY A 39 3.44 4.58 -9.05
C GLY A 39 3.59 3.83 -10.36
N VAL A 40 4.54 4.25 -11.19
CA VAL A 40 4.86 3.59 -12.47
C VAL A 40 5.65 2.31 -12.23
N THR A 41 6.60 2.34 -11.28
CA THR A 41 7.48 1.23 -10.93
C THR A 41 7.60 1.13 -9.40
N ILE A 42 8.09 -0.01 -8.91
CA ILE A 42 8.41 -0.20 -7.48
C ILE A 42 9.54 0.74 -7.05
N GLU A 43 10.46 1.04 -7.95
CA GLU A 43 11.67 1.84 -7.69
C GLU A 43 11.35 3.34 -7.59
N ASP A 44 10.47 3.84 -8.46
CA ASP A 44 10.06 5.26 -8.48
C ASP A 44 8.73 5.51 -7.75
N GLY A 45 8.13 4.45 -7.20
CA GLY A 45 6.82 4.46 -6.56
C GLY A 45 6.87 4.10 -5.08
N ILE A 46 5.69 3.91 -4.49
CA ILE A 46 5.51 3.46 -3.12
C ILE A 46 4.91 2.06 -3.17
N ALA A 47 5.59 1.07 -2.58
CA ALA A 47 5.25 -0.33 -2.71
C ALA A 47 5.22 -1.03 -1.35
N GLY A 48 4.02 -1.45 -0.93
CA GLY A 48 3.85 -2.30 0.24
C GLY A 48 3.92 -3.79 -0.12
N PHE A 49 4.61 -4.59 0.69
CA PHE A 49 4.72 -6.03 0.52
C PHE A 49 4.16 -6.75 1.75
N GLY A 50 3.51 -7.89 1.55
CA GLY A 50 3.06 -8.73 2.66
C GLY A 50 2.58 -10.11 2.23
N ASP A 51 2.44 -11.00 3.20
CA ASP A 51 1.99 -12.39 2.99
C ASP A 51 0.46 -12.51 2.81
N ASN A 52 -0.25 -11.39 3.00
CA ASN A 52 -1.67 -11.23 2.73
C ASN A 52 -1.96 -9.77 2.32
N VAL A 53 -3.16 -9.53 1.82
CA VAL A 53 -3.59 -8.21 1.31
C VAL A 53 -3.50 -7.13 2.39
N GLY A 54 -4.01 -7.39 3.59
CA GLY A 54 -3.97 -6.41 4.70
C GLY A 54 -2.55 -6.06 5.13
N ALA A 55 -1.63 -7.03 5.13
CA ALA A 55 -0.22 -6.79 5.41
C ALA A 55 0.44 -5.93 4.34
N ALA A 56 0.18 -6.20 3.06
CA ALA A 56 0.69 -5.39 1.96
C ALA A 56 0.15 -3.94 2.01
N LEU A 57 -1.14 -3.76 2.29
CA LEU A 57 -1.74 -2.42 2.43
C LEU A 57 -1.20 -1.66 3.64
N ARG A 58 -1.02 -2.31 4.79
CA ARG A 58 -0.37 -1.70 5.96
C ARG A 58 1.07 -1.29 5.68
N ALA A 59 1.84 -2.14 5.00
CA ALA A 59 3.21 -1.82 4.61
C ALA A 59 3.27 -0.61 3.66
N PHE A 60 2.34 -0.58 2.70
CA PHE A 60 2.17 0.56 1.79
C PHE A 60 1.86 1.85 2.56
N ASP A 61 0.91 1.82 3.50
CA ASP A 61 0.53 2.98 4.31
C ASP A 61 1.72 3.53 5.10
N ALA A 62 2.50 2.63 5.72
CA ALA A 62 3.68 2.98 6.48
C ALA A 62 4.75 3.64 5.58
N GLN A 63 5.02 3.06 4.41
CA GLN A 63 5.99 3.63 3.46
C GLN A 63 5.50 4.98 2.92
N TYR A 64 4.21 5.10 2.62
CA TYR A 64 3.60 6.35 2.16
C TYR A 64 3.77 7.46 3.18
N GLN A 65 3.53 7.18 4.47
CA GLN A 65 3.78 8.14 5.54
C GLN A 65 5.26 8.52 5.66
N ARG A 66 6.20 7.59 5.43
CA ARG A 66 7.63 7.89 5.45
C ARG A 66 8.04 8.81 4.32
N VAL A 67 7.50 8.62 3.11
CA VAL A 67 7.77 9.50 1.97
C VAL A 67 7.16 10.89 2.18
N LEU A 68 5.97 10.96 2.79
CA LEU A 68 5.26 12.21 3.03
C LEU A 68 5.78 13.00 4.24
N ARG A 69 6.60 12.37 5.09
CA ARG A 69 7.42 13.09 6.06
C ARG A 69 8.70 13.44 5.31
N PRO A 70 8.82 14.64 4.69
CA PRO A 70 10.13 15.10 4.29
C PRO A 70 10.97 15.03 5.56
N SER A 71 12.09 14.31 5.50
CA SER A 71 13.12 14.46 6.51
C SER A 71 13.29 15.96 6.71
N LEU A 72 13.02 16.46 7.92
CA LEU A 72 13.25 17.86 8.30
C LEU A 72 14.76 18.17 8.36
N ASP A 73 15.56 17.48 7.57
CA ASP A 73 17.00 17.64 7.48
C ASP A 73 17.28 18.60 6.32
N CYS A 74 16.98 19.88 6.57
CA CYS A 74 17.68 20.97 5.89
C CYS A 74 18.86 21.37 6.79
N PRO A 75 20.12 21.25 6.33
CA PRO A 75 21.28 21.82 7.03
C PRO A 75 21.24 23.36 7.06
#